data_AF-A0A139LBR5-F1
#
_entry.id   AF-A0A139LBR5-F1
#
_cell.length_a   1.000
_cell.length_b   1.000
_cell.length_c   1.000
_cell.angle_alpha   90.00
_cell.angle_beta   90.00
_cell.angle_gamma   90.00
#
_symmetry.space_group_name_H-M   'P 1'
#
loop_
_entity.id
_entity.type
_entity.pdbx_description
1 polymer ?
#
loop_
_entity_poly.entity_id
_entity_poly.type
_entity_poly.pdbx_seq_one_letter_code
_entity_poly.pdbx_strand_id
1 'polypeptide(L)'
;MFKILGLMILGIIIGYGLRRISFLRKVEVSISYTVFLLLFVLGVTIGSNRLIVDNLFSFGWQAALLALSATVGSILASWLVLKLFFTSKKKKV
;
A
#
# COMPACT_ATOMS: atom_id res chain seq x y z
N MET A 1 19.72 -9.73 3.93
CA MET A 1 18.26 -9.82 4.18
C MET A 1 17.92 -9.90 5.66
N PHE A 2 18.60 -10.74 6.46
CA PHE A 2 18.39 -10.82 7.91
C PHE A 2 18.53 -9.50 8.66
N LYS A 3 19.44 -8.60 8.24
CA LYS A 3 19.58 -7.26 8.85
C LYS A 3 18.32 -6.41 8.72
N ILE A 4 17.62 -6.53 7.59
CA ILE A 4 16.38 -5.79 7.31
C ILE A 4 15.24 -6.41 8.12
N LEU A 5 15.13 -7.74 8.15
CA LEU A 5 14.17 -8.45 9.01
C LEU A 5 14.37 -8.08 10.49
N GLY A 6 15.61 -8.07 10.97
CA GLY A 6 15.95 -7.71 12.34
C GLY A 6 15.54 -6.27 12.68
N LEU A 7 15.76 -5.34 11.74
CA LEU A 7 15.32 -3.95 11.90
C LEU A 7 13.80 -3.83 11.96
N MET A 8 13.06 -4.59 11.15
CA MET A 8 11.59 -4.60 11.18
C MET A 8 11.06 -5.14 12.52
N ILE A 9 11.61 -6.25 13.01
CA ILE A 9 11.25 -6.83 14.32
C ILE A 9 11.54 -5.83 15.44
N LEU A 10 12.72 -5.21 15.42
CA LEU A 10 13.11 -4.19 16.38
C LEU A 10 12.15 -2.99 16.34
N GLY A 11 11.75 -2.54 15.15
CA GLY A 11 10.77 -1.47 14.95
C GLY A 11 9.40 -1.80 15.56
N ILE A 12 8.94 -3.05 15.45
CA ILE A 12 7.70 -3.51 16.08
C ILE A 12 7.81 -3.47 17.61
N ILE A 13 8.92 -3.96 18.18
CA ILE A 13 9.15 -3.98 19.63
C ILE A 13 9.16 -2.56 20.20
N ILE A 14 9.92 -1.66 19.55
CA ILE A 14 10.01 -0.25 19.93
C ILE A 14 8.65 0.44 19.79
N GLY A 15 7.95 0.22 18.67
CA GLY A 15 6.62 0.79 18.42
C GLY A 15 5.57 0.33 19.44
N TYR A 16 5.63 -0.92 19.90
CA TYR A 16 4.74 -1.44 20.94
C TYR A 16 5.01 -0.79 22.30
N GLY A 17 6.29 -0.60 22.67
CA GLY A 17 6.68 0.07 23.92
C GLY A 17 6.28 1.56 23.96
N LEU A 18 6.37 2.25 22.83
CA LEU A 18 6.04 3.68 22.71
C LEU A 18 4.53 3.95 22.52
N ARG A 19 3.70 2.90 22.33
CA ARG A 19 2.28 3.02 21.99
C ARG A 19 1.43 3.85 22.96
N ARG A 20 1.82 3.97 24.24
CA ARG A 20 1.07 4.72 25.26
C ARG A 20 1.32 6.22 25.27
N ILE A 21 2.30 6.73 24.52
CA ILE A 21 2.63 8.16 24.53
C ILE A 21 1.67 8.89 23.58
N SER A 22 0.82 9.76 24.11
CA SER A 22 -0.18 10.54 23.36
C SER A 22 0.43 11.42 22.26
N PHE A 23 1.73 11.73 22.35
CA PHE A 23 2.49 12.43 21.32
C PHE A 23 2.59 11.65 20.01
N LEU A 24 2.63 10.31 20.04
CA LEU A 24 2.67 9.50 18.82
C LEU A 24 1.36 9.56 18.02
N ARG A 25 0.25 9.98 18.63
CA ARG A 25 -1.01 10.22 17.91
C ARG A 25 -0.93 11.44 16.98
N LYS A 26 -0.06 12.41 17.27
CA LYS A 26 0.22 13.54 16.35
C LYS A 26 1.04 13.11 15.13
N VAL A 27 1.77 12.00 15.22
CA VAL A 27 2.55 11.45 14.09
C VAL A 27 1.64 11.00 12.96
N GLU A 28 0.45 10.47 13.26
CA GLU A 28 -0.54 10.08 12.25
C GLU A 28 -0.93 11.26 11.33
N VAL A 29 -1.18 12.43 11.93
CA VAL A 29 -1.47 13.66 11.19
C VAL A 29 -0.23 14.14 10.41
N SER A 30 0.96 14.05 11.00
CA SER A 30 2.22 14.41 10.34
C SER A 30 2.53 13.51 9.12
N ILE A 31 2.22 12.22 9.21
CA ILE A 31 2.35 11.26 8.09
C ILE A 31 1.41 11.69 6.96
N SER A 32 0.15 12.00 7.26
CA SER A 32 -0.81 12.45 6.25
C SER A 32 -0.32 13.70 5.50
N TYR A 33 0.18 14.71 6.23
CA TYR A 33 0.79 15.90 5.62
C TYR A 33 2.01 15.57 4.76
N THR A 34 2.86 14.64 5.21
CA THR A 34 4.04 14.20 4.46
C THR A 34 3.64 13.48 3.17
N VAL A 35 2.66 12.57 3.24
CA VAL A 35 2.13 11.87 2.06
C VAL A 35 1.53 12.86 1.09
N PHE A 36 0.77 13.84 1.57
CA PHE A 36 0.23 14.91 0.73
C PHE A 36 1.34 15.69 0.01
N LEU A 37 2.36 16.14 0.74
CA LEU A 37 3.49 16.86 0.17
C LEU A 37 4.25 16.00 -0.85
N LEU A 38 4.45 14.72 -0.54
CA LEU A 38 5.15 13.78 -1.41
C LEU A 38 4.37 13.52 -2.70
N LEU A 39 3.05 13.36 -2.62
CA LEU A 39 2.17 13.25 -3.78
C LEU A 39 2.16 14.54 -4.62
N PHE A 40 2.20 15.71 -3.97
CA PHE A 40 2.30 17.00 -4.65
C PHE A 40 3.61 17.12 -5.44
N VAL A 41 4.74 16.86 -4.78
CA VAL A 41 6.07 16.88 -5.43
C VAL A 41 6.15 15.86 -6.56
N LEU A 42 5.60 14.66 -6.36
CA LEU A 42 5.51 13.63 -7.40
C LEU A 42 4.72 14.15 -8.63
N GLY A 43 3.57 14.78 -8.41
CA GLY A 43 2.75 15.35 -9.47
C GLY A 43 3.49 16.43 -10.27
N VAL A 44 4.17 17.36 -9.59
CA VAL A 44 5.00 18.39 -10.25
C VAL A 44 6.15 17.78 -11.02
N THR A 45 6.81 16.76 -10.47
CA THR A 45 7.93 16.06 -11.11
C THR A 45 7.49 15.35 -12.40
N ILE A 46 6.33 14.69 -12.37
CA ILE A 46 5.76 14.01 -13.55
C ILE A 46 5.29 15.03 -14.59
N GLY A 47 4.59 16.09 -14.17
CA GLY A 47 4.04 17.12 -15.06
C GLY A 47 5.07 18.03 -15.71
N SER A 48 6.24 18.22 -15.08
CA SER A 48 7.34 19.00 -15.66
C SER A 48 8.19 18.21 -16.66
N ASN A 49 8.08 16.87 -16.67
CA ASN A 49 8.82 16.02 -17.58
C ASN A 49 8.04 15.77 -18.89
N ARG A 50 8.40 16.51 -19.95
CA ARG A 50 7.77 16.41 -21.27
C ARG A 50 7.75 14.97 -21.84
N LEU A 51 8.79 14.17 -21.61
CA LEU A 51 8.84 12.78 -22.08
C LEU A 51 7.70 11.93 -21.49
N ILE A 52 7.36 12.18 -20.22
CA ILE A 52 6.27 11.46 -19.55
C ILE A 52 4.94 12.05 -20.01
N VAL A 53 4.81 13.39 -20.04
CA VAL A 53 3.59 14.10 -20.45
C VAL A 53 3.18 13.73 -21.88
N ASP A 54 4.11 13.75 -22.82
CA ASP A 54 3.86 13.47 -24.24
C ASP A 54 3.49 11.98 -24.47
N ASN A 55 3.96 11.09 -23.59
CA ASN A 55 3.64 9.66 -23.61
C ASN A 55 2.64 9.24 -22.51
N LEU A 56 1.94 10.18 -21.89
CA LEU A 56 1.03 9.92 -20.76
C LEU A 56 -0.03 8.89 -21.12
N PHE A 57 -0.50 8.91 -22.37
CA PHE A 57 -1.49 7.95 -22.83
C PHE A 57 -0.93 6.52 -22.86
N SER A 58 0.28 6.34 -23.37
CA SER A 58 0.97 5.04 -23.43
C SER A 58 1.26 4.51 -22.03
N PHE A 59 1.93 5.31 -21.19
CA PHE A 59 2.26 4.93 -19.81
C PHE A 59 1.01 4.78 -18.94
N GLY A 60 0.02 5.65 -19.13
CA GLY A 60 -1.22 5.67 -18.38
C GLY A 60 -2.08 4.43 -18.66
N TRP A 61 -2.23 4.02 -19.92
CA TRP A 61 -2.99 2.80 -20.25
C TRP A 61 -2.31 1.54 -19.71
N GLN A 62 -0.98 1.47 -19.82
CA GLN A 62 -0.21 0.38 -19.22
C GLN A 62 -0.40 0.34 -17.70
N ALA A 63 -0.27 1.48 -17.03
CA ALA A 63 -0.47 1.58 -15.59
C ALA A 63 -1.91 1.22 -15.18
N ALA A 64 -2.92 1.65 -15.94
CA ALA A 64 -4.31 1.33 -15.70
C ALA A 64 -4.58 -0.19 -15.84
N LEU A 65 -4.04 -0.81 -16.89
CA LEU A 65 -4.17 -2.25 -17.11
C LEU A 65 -3.50 -3.06 -15.99
N LEU A 66 -2.31 -2.64 -15.55
CA LEU A 66 -1.62 -3.25 -14.41
C LEU A 66 -2.41 -3.08 -13.10
N ALA A 67 -2.95 -1.89 -12.84
CA ALA A 67 -3.74 -1.62 -11.65
C ALA A 67 -5.03 -2.47 -11.62
N LEU A 68 -5.73 -2.55 -12.75
CA LEU A 68 -6.95 -3.36 -12.89
C LEU A 68 -6.65 -4.85 -12.74
N SER A 69 -5.65 -5.37 -13.44
CA SER A 69 -5.27 -6.79 -13.34
C SER A 69 -4.81 -7.16 -11.93
N ALA A 70 -4.02 -6.32 -11.27
CA ALA A 70 -3.62 -6.53 -9.88
C ALA A 70 -4.82 -6.53 -8.92
N THR A 71 -5.76 -5.60 -9.11
CA THR A 71 -6.97 -5.52 -8.27
C THR A 71 -7.87 -6.74 -8.48
N VAL A 72 -8.12 -7.12 -9.73
CA VAL A 72 -8.90 -8.32 -10.07
C VAL A 72 -8.21 -9.58 -9.52
N GLY A 73 -6.90 -9.71 -9.68
CA GLY A 73 -6.13 -10.83 -9.13
C GLY A 73 -6.22 -10.92 -7.61
N SER A 74 -6.14 -9.78 -6.90
CA SER A 74 -6.30 -9.71 -5.44
C SER A 74 -7.70 -10.12 -4.99
N ILE A 75 -8.75 -9.66 -5.69
CA ILE A 75 -10.14 -10.05 -5.41
C ILE A 75 -10.35 -11.54 -5.66
N LEU A 76 -9.84 -12.09 -6.77
CA LEU A 76 -9.94 -13.51 -7.08
C LEU A 76 -9.22 -14.39 -6.05
N ALA A 77 -8.01 -13.99 -5.63
CA ALA A 77 -7.28 -14.69 -4.59
C ALA A 77 -8.01 -14.66 -3.25
N SER A 78 -8.54 -13.50 -2.86
CA SER A 78 -9.37 -13.36 -1.65
C SER A 78 -10.63 -14.23 -1.72
N TRP A 79 -11.31 -14.26 -2.87
CA TRP A 79 -12.49 -15.11 -3.10
C TRP A 79 -12.14 -16.61 -3.05
N LEU A 80 -11.00 -17.01 -3.61
CA LEU A 80 -10.52 -18.39 -3.55
C LEU A 80 -10.26 -18.81 -2.10
N VAL A 81 -9.61 -17.96 -1.30
CA VAL A 81 -9.39 -18.20 0.13
C VAL A 81 -10.73 -18.33 0.87
N LEU A 82 -11.70 -17.46 0.59
CA LEU A 82 -13.04 -17.55 1.16
C LEU A 82 -13.73 -18.87 0.78
N LYS A 83 -13.63 -19.29 -0.48
CA LYS A 83 -14.27 -20.53 -0.94
C LYS A 83 -13.62 -21.78 -0.35
N LEU A 84 -12.29 -21.86 -0.35
CA LEU A 84 -11.55 -23.03 0.14
C LEU A 84 -11.65 -23.18 1.67
N PHE A 85 -11.46 -22.10 2.43
CA PHE A 85 -11.40 -22.17 3.89
C PHE A 85 -12.75 -21.97 4.58
N PHE A 86 -13.65 -21.14 4.03
CA PHE A 86 -14.90 -20.76 4.71
C PHE A 86 -16.15 -21.45 4.14
N THR A 87 -16.18 -21.87 2.87
CA THR A 87 -17.35 -22.59 2.31
C THR A 87 -17.43 -24.06 2.76
N SER A 88 -16.29 -24.68 3.10
CA SER A 88 -16.26 -26.08 3.56
C SER A 88 -16.81 -26.29 4.99
N LYS A 89 -17.21 -25.22 5.70
CA LYS A 89 -17.87 -25.28 7.02
C LYS A 89 -19.40 -25.19 6.96
N LYS A 90 -20.04 -25.18 5.78
CA LYS A 90 -21.51 -25.26 5.63
C LYS A 90 -22.04 -26.68 5.42
N LYS A 91 -21.48 -27.67 6.13
CA LYS A 91 -22.09 -29.01 6.24
C LYS A 91 -21.80 -29.64 7.61
N LYS A 92 -22.29 -29.00 8.67
CA LYS A 92 -22.48 -29.56 10.02
C LYS A 92 -23.34 -28.57 10.83
N VAL A 93 -24.63 -28.54 10.53
CA VAL A 93 -25.71 -28.29 11.49
C VAL A 93 -26.78 -29.32 11.17
#